data_AF-A0A4S4KES0-F1
#
_entry.id   AF-A0A4S4KES0-F1
#
_cell.length_a   1.000
_cell.length_b   1.000
_cell.length_c   1.000
_cell.angle_alpha   90.00
_cell.angle_beta   90.00
_cell.angle_gamma   90.00
#
_symmetry.space_group_name_H-M   'P 1'
#
loop_
_entity.id
_entity.type
_entity.pdbx_description
1 polymer ?
#
loop_
_entity_poly.entity_id
_entity_poly.type
_entity_poly.pdbx_seq_one_letter_code
_entity_poly.pdbx_strand_id
1 'polypeptide(L)'
;MVVRDTPQQPWKVIGKEPEEDDDVDIHETATVVAGNKRPHPDPSVDGPEAKRPRPSEVYPTPPPTNGHSSPCLAPPLNPAAQGVLAVAPKSDCGVDPQSLGAGDVFLTDGWRERWCKCNSCLPSLSEHPFLLEEEETYEPPEDPDSGLSLEELGLRALQKLPRERAIDGIHAFNEMRDGLLKHLRPFAEQDKEVTEADIRAFFDEKLAAGR
;
A
#
# COMPACT_ATOMS: atom_id res chain seq x y z
N MET A 1 -23.40 3.10 -6.00
CA MET A 1 -23.65 4.46 -5.43
C MET A 1 -24.88 5.05 -6.09
N VAL A 2 -25.69 5.82 -5.36
CA VAL A 2 -26.89 6.49 -5.89
C VAL A 2 -26.65 7.99 -6.05
N VAL A 3 -27.20 8.58 -7.11
CA VAL A 3 -27.02 10.00 -7.45
C VAL A 3 -28.32 10.66 -7.89
N ARG A 4 -28.39 11.97 -7.68
CA ARG A 4 -29.39 12.88 -8.25
C ARG A 4 -28.76 14.27 -8.43
N ASP A 5 -29.09 14.95 -9.52
CA ASP A 5 -28.55 16.29 -9.79
C ASP A 5 -29.49 17.39 -9.26
N THR A 6 -30.77 17.07 -9.14
CA THR A 6 -31.80 17.99 -8.62
C THR A 6 -32.74 17.29 -7.63
N PRO A 7 -33.37 18.01 -6.70
CA PRO A 7 -34.31 17.42 -5.75
C PRO A 7 -35.53 16.75 -6.39
N GLN A 8 -35.95 17.22 -7.58
CA GLN A 8 -37.12 16.75 -8.30
C GLN A 8 -36.84 15.50 -9.17
N GLN A 9 -35.58 15.22 -9.46
CA GLN A 9 -35.21 14.05 -10.26
C GLN A 9 -35.24 12.77 -9.42
N PRO A 10 -35.58 11.62 -10.05
CA PRO A 10 -35.49 10.32 -9.41
C PRO A 10 -34.02 9.96 -9.15
N TRP A 11 -33.80 9.14 -8.12
CA TRP A 11 -32.50 8.57 -7.81
C TRP A 11 -32.06 7.58 -8.89
N LYS A 12 -30.81 7.71 -9.35
CA LYS A 12 -30.20 6.78 -10.30
C LYS A 12 -29.06 6.01 -9.64
N VAL A 13 -28.90 4.75 -9.99
CA VAL A 13 -27.77 3.92 -9.53
C VAL A 13 -26.67 4.01 -10.57
N ILE A 14 -25.47 4.45 -10.18
CA ILE A 14 -24.30 4.46 -11.06
C ILE A 14 -23.97 3.02 -11.47
N GLY A 15 -23.87 2.76 -12.77
CA GLY A 15 -23.51 1.45 -13.33
C GLY A 15 -24.69 0.52 -13.59
N LYS A 16 -25.93 0.91 -13.26
CA LYS A 16 -27.13 0.22 -13.74
C LYS A 16 -27.65 1.00 -14.95
N GLU A 17 -27.45 0.48 -16.15
CA GLU A 17 -28.14 0.99 -17.33
C GLU A 17 -29.65 0.90 -17.10
N PRO A 18 -30.45 1.89 -17.56
CA PRO A 18 -31.88 1.73 -17.56
C PRO A 18 -32.19 0.46 -18.37
N GLU A 19 -33.01 -0.42 -17.80
CA GLU A 19 -33.56 -1.55 -18.54
C GLU A 19 -34.43 -0.95 -19.66
N GLU A 20 -33.84 -0.74 -20.84
CA GLU A 20 -34.58 -0.62 -22.08
C GLU A 20 -35.15 -2.02 -22.32
N ASP A 21 -36.47 -2.16 -22.26
CA ASP A 21 -37.21 -3.35 -22.69
C ASP A 21 -37.02 -3.53 -24.21
N ASP A 22 -35.81 -3.90 -24.63
CA ASP A 22 -35.54 -4.37 -25.98
C ASP A 22 -35.62 -5.90 -25.97
N ASP A 23 -36.75 -6.40 -26.46
CA ASP A 23 -36.97 -7.81 -26.82
C ASP A 23 -35.91 -8.21 -27.87
N VAL A 24 -34.80 -8.81 -27.42
CA VAL A 24 -33.73 -9.29 -28.32
C VAL A 24 -34.13 -10.64 -28.91
N ASP A 25 -34.52 -10.64 -30.19
CA ASP A 25 -34.75 -11.83 -30.99
C ASP A 25 -33.40 -12.58 -31.22
N ILE A 26 -33.29 -13.78 -30.66
CA ILE A 26 -32.08 -14.61 -30.73
C ILE A 26 -32.09 -15.36 -32.06
N HIS A 27 -31.35 -14.84 -33.05
CA HIS A 27 -30.96 -15.64 -34.21
C HIS A 27 -29.59 -16.29 -33.97
N GLU A 28 -29.59 -17.62 -34.04
CA GLU A 28 -28.51 -18.52 -33.67
C GLU A 28 -27.35 -18.49 -34.69
N THR A 29 -26.13 -18.73 -34.17
CA THR A 29 -24.85 -19.09 -34.84
C THR A 29 -23.88 -17.96 -35.24
N ALA A 30 -22.94 -17.67 -34.34
CA ALA A 30 -21.55 -17.40 -34.71
C ALA A 30 -20.61 -17.94 -33.61
N THR A 31 -19.77 -18.89 -34.01
CA THR A 31 -18.71 -19.56 -33.23
C THR A 31 -17.77 -18.57 -32.54
N VAL A 32 -17.59 -18.72 -31.22
CA VAL A 32 -16.58 -18.00 -30.42
C VAL A 32 -15.21 -18.65 -30.63
N VAL A 33 -14.28 -17.93 -31.26
CA VAL A 33 -12.86 -18.31 -31.28
C VAL A 33 -12.19 -17.77 -30.01
N ALA A 34 -11.55 -18.66 -29.24
CA ALA A 34 -10.81 -18.31 -28.04
C ALA A 34 -9.62 -17.38 -28.36
N GLY A 35 -9.51 -16.26 -27.66
CA GLY A 35 -8.44 -15.26 -27.85
C GLY A 35 -7.07 -15.77 -27.40
N ASN A 36 -6.04 -15.49 -28.20
CA ASN A 36 -4.66 -15.83 -27.90
C ASN A 36 -4.10 -14.99 -26.73
N LYS A 37 -3.29 -15.65 -25.88
CA LYS A 37 -2.52 -15.01 -24.79
C LYS A 37 -1.50 -14.02 -25.37
N ARG A 38 -1.41 -12.81 -24.79
CA ARG A 38 -0.40 -11.80 -25.16
C ARG A 38 1.02 -12.30 -24.83
N PRO A 39 2.01 -12.10 -25.71
CA PRO A 39 3.40 -12.33 -25.38
C PRO A 39 3.93 -11.30 -24.37
N HIS A 40 4.87 -11.74 -23.54
CA HIS A 40 5.63 -10.92 -22.60
C HIS A 40 6.62 -10.03 -23.37
N PRO A 41 6.79 -8.73 -23.06
CA PRO A 41 7.86 -7.95 -23.66
C PRO A 41 9.20 -8.23 -22.97
N ASP A 42 10.25 -8.39 -23.77
CA ASP A 42 11.65 -8.50 -23.35
C ASP A 42 12.29 -7.12 -23.10
N PRO A 43 13.33 -7.04 -22.26
CA PRO A 43 13.93 -5.79 -21.82
C PRO A 43 15.14 -5.43 -22.68
N SER A 44 15.04 -4.41 -23.55
CA SER A 44 16.18 -3.59 -24.01
C SER A 44 15.80 -2.65 -25.14
N VAL A 45 15.40 -1.41 -24.83
CA VAL A 45 15.76 -0.24 -25.64
C VAL A 45 15.88 0.98 -24.71
N ASP A 46 17.08 1.58 -24.73
CA ASP A 46 17.52 2.79 -24.05
C ASP A 46 17.00 4.06 -24.78
N GLY A 47 16.64 5.11 -24.04
CA GLY A 47 16.43 6.47 -24.59
C GLY A 47 15.38 7.31 -23.85
N PRO A 48 15.68 8.55 -23.40
CA PRO A 48 14.77 9.36 -22.60
C PRO A 48 13.85 10.19 -23.51
N GLU A 49 12.55 9.90 -23.52
CA GLU A 49 11.56 10.78 -24.14
C GLU A 49 11.13 11.89 -23.18
N ALA A 50 11.38 13.13 -23.60
CA ALA A 50 11.04 14.34 -22.88
C ALA A 50 9.54 14.43 -22.60
N LYS A 51 9.18 14.58 -21.31
CA LYS A 51 7.81 14.84 -20.89
C LYS A 51 7.35 16.20 -21.43
N ARG A 52 6.38 16.13 -22.33
CA ARG A 52 5.62 17.27 -22.86
C ARG A 52 4.94 18.01 -21.68
N PRO A 53 5.10 19.34 -21.53
CA PRO A 53 4.48 20.06 -20.43
C PRO A 53 2.96 20.10 -20.59
N ARG A 54 2.26 19.72 -19.52
CA ARG A 54 0.80 19.84 -19.38
C ARG A 54 0.45 21.35 -19.37
N PRO A 55 -0.49 21.83 -20.20
CA PRO A 55 -0.95 23.20 -20.10
C PRO A 55 -1.59 23.42 -18.73
N SER A 56 -1.18 24.50 -18.07
CA SER A 56 -1.80 25.03 -16.87
C SER A 56 -3.25 25.41 -17.17
N GLU A 57 -4.19 24.62 -16.68
CA GLU A 57 -5.61 24.97 -16.64
C GLU A 57 -5.80 26.05 -15.58
N VAL A 58 -6.09 27.26 -16.06
CA VAL A 58 -6.59 28.36 -15.24
C VAL A 58 -8.00 27.97 -14.79
N TYR A 59 -8.14 27.57 -13.53
CA TYR A 59 -9.46 27.39 -12.92
C TYR A 59 -10.18 28.74 -12.88
N PRO A 60 -11.39 28.87 -13.46
CA PRO A 60 -12.22 30.03 -13.18
C PRO A 60 -12.68 29.94 -11.72
N THR A 61 -12.28 30.90 -10.90
CA THR A 61 -12.90 31.13 -9.59
C THR A 61 -14.40 31.35 -9.79
N PRO A 62 -15.28 30.56 -9.15
CA PRO A 62 -16.70 30.86 -9.17
C PRO A 62 -16.96 32.15 -8.37
N PRO A 63 -17.90 33.01 -8.80
CA PRO A 63 -18.25 34.22 -8.08
C PRO A 63 -18.87 33.87 -6.71
N PRO A 64 -18.80 34.78 -5.71
CA PRO A 64 -19.39 34.55 -4.41
C PRO A 64 -20.93 34.60 -4.56
N THR A 65 -21.55 33.43 -4.67
CA THR A 65 -23.00 33.32 -4.70
C THR A 65 -23.53 33.36 -3.28
N ASN A 66 -24.11 34.52 -2.98
CA ASN A 66 -25.01 34.80 -1.87
C ASN A 66 -25.83 33.57 -1.41
N GLY A 67 -25.64 33.17 -0.16
CA GLY A 67 -26.69 32.98 0.85
C GLY A 67 -27.99 32.23 0.53
N HIS A 68 -28.06 31.40 -0.51
CA HIS A 68 -29.20 30.54 -0.77
C HIS A 68 -28.84 29.12 -0.35
N SER A 69 -29.50 28.62 0.70
CA SER A 69 -29.38 27.23 1.15
C SER A 69 -29.73 26.30 -0.01
N SER A 70 -28.71 25.75 -0.68
CA SER A 70 -28.89 24.75 -1.72
C SER A 70 -29.75 23.61 -1.14
N PRO A 71 -30.76 23.12 -1.88
CA PRO A 71 -31.62 22.06 -1.37
C PRO A 71 -30.79 20.81 -1.06
N CYS A 72 -31.17 20.09 -0.01
CA CYS A 72 -30.44 18.89 0.39
C CYS A 72 -30.57 17.81 -0.70
N LEU A 73 -29.42 17.40 -1.25
CA LEU A 73 -29.30 16.34 -2.24
C LEU A 73 -28.98 14.98 -1.61
N ALA A 74 -28.84 14.85 -0.29
CA ALA A 74 -28.53 13.57 0.35
C ALA A 74 -29.67 12.55 0.17
N PRO A 75 -29.35 11.24 0.02
CA PRO A 75 -30.34 10.18 -0.06
C PRO A 75 -31.06 9.98 1.28
N PRO A 76 -32.34 9.57 1.25
CA PRO A 76 -33.02 9.15 2.46
C PRO A 76 -32.31 7.92 3.03
N LEU A 77 -32.33 7.79 4.36
CA LEU A 77 -31.75 6.65 5.05
C LEU A 77 -32.47 5.37 4.60
N ASN A 78 -31.70 4.39 4.14
CA ASN A 78 -32.26 3.10 3.73
C ASN A 78 -32.67 2.31 4.99
N PRO A 79 -33.94 1.88 5.12
CA PRO A 79 -34.41 1.15 6.30
C PRO A 79 -33.66 -0.17 6.52
N ALA A 80 -33.24 -0.85 5.45
CA ALA A 80 -32.43 -2.07 5.56
C ALA A 80 -31.06 -1.78 6.18
N ALA A 81 -30.42 -0.68 5.78
CA ALA A 81 -29.13 -0.26 6.32
C ALA A 81 -29.25 0.17 7.80
N GLN A 82 -30.35 0.82 8.18
CA GLN A 82 -30.63 1.15 9.58
C GLN A 82 -30.75 -0.10 10.45
N GLY A 83 -31.40 -1.16 9.96
CA GLY A 83 -31.49 -2.44 10.65
C GLY A 83 -30.12 -3.05 10.92
N VAL A 84 -29.20 -3.00 9.95
CA VAL A 84 -27.83 -3.50 10.11
C VAL A 84 -27.04 -2.66 11.11
N LEU A 85 -27.09 -1.32 10.98
CA LEU A 85 -26.37 -0.41 11.88
C LEU A 85 -26.88 -0.46 13.34
N ALA A 86 -28.16 -0.74 13.55
CA ALA A 86 -28.73 -0.87 14.89
C ALA A 86 -28.28 -2.15 15.62
N VAL A 87 -27.98 -3.21 14.86
CA VAL A 87 -27.51 -4.51 15.38
C VAL A 87 -25.98 -4.54 15.50
N ALA A 88 -25.27 -3.64 14.79
CA ALA A 88 -23.82 -3.55 14.88
C ALA A 88 -23.37 -3.20 16.32
N PRO A 89 -22.37 -3.91 16.87
CA PRO A 89 -21.85 -3.60 18.20
C PRO A 89 -21.25 -2.20 18.18
N LYS A 90 -21.70 -1.35 19.10
CA LYS A 90 -21.15 0.00 19.31
C LYS A 90 -19.80 -0.13 20.02
N SER A 91 -18.80 -0.57 19.28
CA SER A 91 -17.36 -0.55 19.58
C SER A 91 -16.95 -0.81 21.04
N ASP A 92 -16.37 -1.98 21.27
CA ASP A 92 -14.96 -2.00 21.64
C ASP A 92 -14.25 -2.93 20.65
N CYS A 93 -12.96 -2.74 20.36
CA CYS A 93 -12.21 -3.40 19.30
C CYS A 93 -12.01 -4.93 19.45
N GLY A 94 -12.98 -5.66 20.00
CA GLY A 94 -13.09 -7.10 19.92
C GLY A 94 -13.82 -7.49 18.64
N VAL A 95 -13.07 -7.98 17.65
CA VAL A 95 -13.64 -8.61 16.46
C VAL A 95 -14.34 -9.90 16.92
N ASP A 96 -15.65 -9.87 17.09
CA ASP A 96 -16.44 -11.10 17.16
C ASP A 96 -16.34 -11.81 15.80
N PRO A 97 -15.90 -13.08 15.71
CA PRO A 97 -15.78 -13.80 14.43
C PRO A 97 -17.09 -14.00 13.68
N GLN A 98 -18.24 -13.73 14.33
CA GLN A 98 -19.58 -13.81 13.77
C GLN A 98 -20.17 -12.43 13.41
N SER A 99 -19.47 -11.34 13.73
CA SER A 99 -19.85 -10.01 13.30
C SER A 99 -19.53 -9.85 11.81
N LEU A 100 -20.56 -9.93 10.97
CA LEU A 100 -20.53 -9.48 9.56
C LEU A 100 -20.30 -7.95 9.45
N GLY A 101 -20.00 -7.25 10.55
CA GLY A 101 -19.92 -5.80 10.69
C GLY A 101 -18.57 -5.19 10.28
N ALA A 102 -17.94 -5.68 9.22
CA ALA A 102 -16.83 -5.02 8.54
C ALA A 102 -16.93 -5.35 7.05
N GLY A 103 -17.84 -4.67 6.35
CA GLY A 103 -17.95 -4.76 4.90
C GLY A 103 -17.04 -3.71 4.26
N ASP A 104 -16.25 -4.13 3.28
CA ASP A 104 -15.51 -3.19 2.44
C ASP A 104 -16.50 -2.31 1.66
N VAL A 105 -16.33 -0.99 1.77
CA VAL A 105 -17.15 -0.02 1.06
C VAL A 105 -16.42 0.42 -0.20
N PHE A 106 -16.92 -0.02 -1.35
CA PHE A 106 -16.41 0.39 -2.65
C PHE A 106 -17.18 1.62 -3.15
N LEU A 107 -16.46 2.73 -3.27
CA LEU A 107 -17.00 3.98 -3.80
C LEU A 107 -16.57 4.16 -5.26
N THR A 108 -17.42 4.83 -6.03
CA THR A 108 -17.15 5.14 -7.44
C THR A 108 -16.24 6.36 -7.52
N ASP A 109 -15.48 6.51 -8.59
CA ASP A 109 -14.59 7.65 -8.79
C ASP A 109 -15.33 9.00 -8.67
N GLY A 110 -14.69 10.03 -8.12
CA GLY A 110 -15.26 11.35 -7.87
C GLY A 110 -16.40 11.38 -6.82
N TRP A 111 -16.38 10.46 -5.85
CA TRP A 111 -17.43 10.39 -4.82
C TRP A 111 -17.43 11.56 -3.85
N ARG A 112 -16.27 12.18 -3.63
CA ARG A 112 -16.10 13.30 -2.69
C ARG A 112 -16.85 14.55 -3.15
N GLU A 113 -16.93 14.78 -4.45
CA GLU A 113 -17.68 15.88 -5.06
C GLU A 113 -19.20 15.71 -4.95
N ARG A 114 -19.66 14.45 -4.81
CA ARG A 114 -21.08 14.10 -4.81
C ARG A 114 -21.75 14.21 -3.43
N TRP A 115 -20.98 14.43 -2.37
CA TRP A 115 -21.57 14.69 -1.06
C TRP A 115 -22.41 15.95 -1.07
N CYS A 116 -23.56 15.92 -0.40
CA CYS A 116 -24.35 17.12 -0.22
C CYS A 116 -23.67 18.06 0.78
N LYS A 117 -23.35 19.28 0.33
CA LYS A 117 -22.68 20.32 1.14
C LYS A 117 -23.64 21.34 1.75
N CYS A 118 -24.91 20.98 1.93
CA CYS A 118 -25.90 21.86 2.56
C CYS A 118 -25.64 22.02 4.08
N ASN A 119 -26.24 23.04 4.70
CA ASN A 119 -26.03 23.37 6.12
C ASN A 119 -26.38 22.24 7.10
N SER A 120 -27.22 21.28 6.72
CA SER A 120 -27.55 20.13 7.57
C SER A 120 -26.58 18.95 7.42
N CYS A 121 -25.93 18.80 6.26
CA CYS A 121 -25.07 17.65 5.97
C CYS A 121 -23.59 17.94 6.21
N LEU A 122 -23.15 19.17 5.92
CA LEU A 122 -21.75 19.58 6.02
C LEU A 122 -21.15 19.42 7.42
N PRO A 123 -21.85 19.73 8.54
CA PRO A 123 -21.28 19.57 9.88
C PRO A 123 -20.81 18.13 10.17
N SER A 124 -21.65 17.13 9.87
CA SER A 124 -21.31 15.72 10.09
C SER A 124 -20.18 15.23 9.18
N LEU A 125 -20.10 15.74 7.95
CA LEU A 125 -18.99 15.43 7.04
C LEU A 125 -17.68 16.10 7.50
N SER A 126 -17.76 17.29 8.08
CA SER A 126 -16.58 18.03 8.55
C SER A 126 -15.90 17.42 9.78
N GLU A 127 -16.61 16.60 10.55
CA GLU A 127 -16.02 15.78 11.62
C GLU A 127 -15.05 14.72 11.05
N HIS A 128 -15.15 14.42 9.75
CA HIS A 128 -14.40 13.38 9.05
C HIS A 128 -13.81 13.94 7.74
N PRO A 129 -12.72 14.74 7.81
CA PRO A 129 -12.20 15.48 6.64
C PRO A 129 -11.80 14.59 5.47
N PHE A 130 -11.37 13.34 5.72
CA PHE A 130 -11.04 12.35 4.69
C PHE A 130 -12.22 11.97 3.76
N LEU A 131 -13.46 12.26 4.18
CA LEU A 131 -14.65 12.11 3.34
C LEU A 131 -14.83 13.26 2.34
N LEU A 132 -14.27 14.44 2.63
CA LEU A 132 -14.40 15.65 1.82
C LEU A 132 -13.20 15.87 0.93
N GLU A 133 -12.01 15.59 1.45
CA GLU A 133 -10.74 15.85 0.79
C GLU A 133 -9.94 14.55 0.67
N GLU A 134 -9.15 14.46 -0.40
CA GLU A 134 -8.19 13.38 -0.56
C GLU A 134 -6.99 13.66 0.36
N GLU A 135 -6.63 12.66 1.17
CA GLU A 135 -5.48 12.78 2.05
C GLU A 135 -4.19 12.69 1.22
N GLU A 136 -3.20 13.52 1.57
CA GLU A 136 -1.88 13.40 0.95
C GLU A 136 -1.31 12.02 1.29
N THR A 137 -0.97 11.25 0.25
CA THR A 137 -0.23 10.00 0.44
C THR A 137 1.07 10.33 1.15
N TYR A 138 1.23 9.84 2.38
CA TYR A 138 2.49 9.99 3.11
C TYR A 138 3.61 9.29 2.34
N GLU A 139 4.59 10.07 1.92
CA GLU A 139 5.82 9.55 1.32
C GLU A 139 6.92 9.58 2.40
N PRO A 140 7.45 8.41 2.81
CA PRO A 140 8.57 8.37 3.73
C PRO A 140 9.75 9.20 3.21
N PRO A 141 10.50 9.89 4.10
CA PRO A 141 11.71 10.57 3.69
C PRO A 141 12.67 9.61 2.98
N GLU A 142 13.33 10.08 1.94
CA GLU A 142 14.40 9.31 1.30
C GLU A 142 15.50 9.02 2.33
N ASP A 143 15.84 7.73 2.48
CA ASP A 143 16.99 7.34 3.30
C ASP A 143 18.26 7.81 2.56
N PRO A 144 19.16 8.59 3.19
CA PRO A 144 20.42 8.99 2.57
C PRO A 144 21.28 7.81 2.11
N ASP A 145 21.04 6.61 2.63
CA ASP A 145 21.76 5.40 2.28
C ASP A 145 21.03 4.53 1.22
N SER A 146 19.82 4.92 0.77
CA SER A 146 18.99 4.15 -0.19
C SER A 146 19.58 4.01 -1.60
N GLY A 147 20.58 4.83 -1.95
CA GLY A 147 21.30 4.77 -3.22
C GLY A 147 22.74 4.24 -3.13
N LEU A 148 23.20 3.82 -1.94
CA LEU A 148 24.58 3.39 -1.73
C LEU A 148 24.72 1.87 -1.88
N SER A 149 25.87 1.45 -2.39
CA SER A 149 26.21 0.02 -2.44
C SER A 149 26.46 -0.52 -1.02
N LEU A 150 26.28 -1.85 -0.84
CA LEU A 150 26.55 -2.53 0.43
C LEU A 150 28.00 -2.28 0.92
N GLU A 151 28.95 -2.20 -0.01
CA GLU A 151 30.35 -1.93 0.29
C GLU A 151 30.56 -0.51 0.84
N GLU A 152 29.95 0.50 0.22
CA GLU A 152 30.02 1.90 0.67
C GLU A 152 29.34 2.09 2.04
N LEU A 153 28.18 1.47 2.22
CA LEU A 153 27.47 1.38 3.50
C LEU A 153 28.36 0.77 4.59
N GLY A 154 29.01 -0.36 4.27
CA GLY A 154 29.95 -1.04 5.16
C GLY A 154 31.15 -0.16 5.52
N LEU A 155 31.76 0.49 4.54
CA LEU A 155 32.91 1.37 4.77
C LEU A 155 32.53 2.59 5.62
N ARG A 156 31.37 3.20 5.36
CA ARG A 156 30.87 4.34 6.15
C ARG A 156 30.57 3.93 7.59
N ALA A 157 30.02 2.73 7.80
CA ALA A 157 29.81 2.18 9.14
C ALA A 157 31.14 1.95 9.86
N LEU A 158 32.16 1.42 9.16
CA LEU A 158 33.50 1.22 9.72
C LEU A 158 34.19 2.54 10.07
N GLN A 159 34.03 3.59 9.26
CA GLN A 159 34.59 4.92 9.53
C GLN A 159 33.98 5.59 10.77
N LYS A 160 32.74 5.26 11.13
CA LYS A 160 32.08 5.77 12.34
C LYS A 160 32.62 5.10 13.62
N LEU A 161 33.36 4.00 13.53
CA LEU A 161 33.91 3.33 14.71
C LEU A 161 35.09 4.12 15.30
N PRO A 162 35.17 4.26 16.63
CA PRO A 162 36.33 4.85 17.27
C PRO A 162 37.57 3.98 17.02
N ARG A 163 38.72 4.64 16.78
CA ARG A 163 39.99 3.99 16.38
C ARG A 163 40.41 2.85 17.30
N GLU A 164 40.25 3.01 18.62
CA GLU A 164 40.61 1.98 19.60
C GLU A 164 39.79 0.71 19.40
N ARG A 165 38.45 0.83 19.32
CA ARG A 165 37.57 -0.31 19.06
C ARG A 165 37.84 -0.95 17.69
N ALA A 166 38.22 -0.16 16.70
CA ALA A 166 38.60 -0.69 15.39
C ALA A 166 39.89 -1.53 15.48
N ILE A 167 40.91 -1.07 16.20
CA ILE A 167 42.16 -1.83 16.42
C ILE A 167 41.89 -3.10 17.20
N ASP A 168 41.14 -3.01 18.30
CA ASP A 168 40.77 -4.17 19.12
C ASP A 168 39.95 -5.19 18.32
N GLY A 169 39.02 -4.70 17.49
CA GLY A 169 38.25 -5.53 16.57
C GLY A 169 39.11 -6.26 15.55
N ILE A 170 40.12 -5.58 14.97
CA ILE A 170 41.07 -6.20 14.03
C ILE A 170 41.88 -7.30 14.74
N HIS A 171 42.33 -7.05 15.97
CA HIS A 171 43.07 -8.04 16.75
C HIS A 171 42.20 -9.25 17.09
N ALA A 172 41.00 -9.03 17.63
CA ALA A 172 40.06 -10.10 17.96
C ALA A 172 39.67 -10.92 16.73
N PHE A 173 39.45 -10.28 15.58
CA PHE A 173 39.18 -10.97 14.32
C PHE A 173 40.36 -11.84 13.87
N ASN A 174 41.59 -11.31 13.91
CA ASN A 174 42.77 -12.08 13.53
C ASN A 174 43.00 -13.28 14.47
N GLU A 175 42.82 -13.09 15.78
CA GLU A 175 42.92 -14.18 16.76
C GLU A 175 41.87 -15.28 16.52
N MET A 176 40.62 -14.88 16.27
CA MET A 176 39.53 -15.80 15.93
C MET A 176 39.82 -16.55 14.63
N ARG A 177 40.24 -15.84 13.58
CA ARG A 177 40.60 -16.41 12.27
C ARG A 177 41.72 -17.44 12.40
N ASP A 178 42.80 -17.07 13.09
CA ASP A 178 43.96 -17.95 13.27
C ASP A 178 43.61 -19.16 14.14
N GLY A 179 42.74 -18.98 15.14
CA GLY A 179 42.18 -20.06 15.95
C GLY A 179 41.35 -21.04 15.11
N LEU A 180 40.46 -20.53 14.27
CA LEU A 180 39.62 -21.33 13.37
C LEU A 180 40.48 -22.08 12.35
N LEU A 181 41.47 -21.42 11.74
CA LEU A 181 42.42 -22.06 10.81
C LEU A 181 43.20 -23.18 11.48
N LYS A 182 43.63 -23.01 12.74
CA LYS A 182 44.32 -24.08 13.50
C LYS A 182 43.38 -25.26 13.78
N HIS A 183 42.12 -24.98 14.12
CA HIS A 183 41.11 -26.01 14.37
C HIS A 183 40.77 -26.80 13.09
N LEU A 184 40.72 -26.14 11.93
CA LEU A 184 40.39 -26.75 10.66
C LEU A 184 41.60 -27.43 9.95
N ARG A 185 42.84 -27.06 10.28
CA ARG A 185 44.07 -27.64 9.72
C ARG A 185 44.11 -29.19 9.72
N PRO A 186 43.82 -29.90 10.84
CA PRO A 186 43.87 -31.36 10.85
C PRO A 186 42.83 -32.01 9.92
N PHE A 187 41.70 -31.35 9.66
CA PHE A 187 40.69 -31.85 8.73
C PHE A 187 41.19 -31.81 7.28
N ALA A 188 41.94 -30.75 6.92
CA ALA A 188 42.60 -30.65 5.63
C ALA A 188 43.74 -31.67 5.45
N GLU A 189 44.49 -31.98 6.52
CA GLU A 189 45.55 -32.99 6.49
C GLU A 189 45.02 -34.44 6.40
N GLN A 190 43.84 -34.69 6.96
CA GLN A 190 43.17 -35.99 6.98
C GLN A 190 42.20 -36.19 5.79
N ASP A 191 42.13 -35.22 4.88
CA ASP A 191 41.19 -35.17 3.75
C ASP A 191 39.72 -35.46 4.17
N LYS A 192 39.34 -34.90 5.32
CA LYS A 192 38.02 -35.11 5.94
C LYS A 192 37.13 -33.89 5.69
N GLU A 193 35.90 -34.13 5.24
CA GLU A 193 34.90 -33.09 5.09
C GLU A 193 34.55 -32.44 6.45
N VAL A 194 34.53 -31.11 6.48
CA VAL A 194 34.18 -30.31 7.67
C VAL A 194 32.65 -30.25 7.76
N THR A 195 32.09 -30.65 8.91
CA THR A 195 30.64 -30.59 9.15
C THR A 195 30.26 -29.37 9.98
N GLU A 196 28.97 -29.02 9.96
CA GLU A 196 28.44 -27.92 10.78
C GLU A 196 28.70 -28.13 12.29
N ALA A 197 28.62 -29.38 12.76
CA ALA A 197 28.86 -29.71 14.16
C ALA A 197 30.28 -29.37 14.62
N ASP A 198 31.28 -29.54 13.74
CA ASP A 198 32.69 -29.25 14.05
C ASP A 198 32.91 -27.73 14.22
N ILE A 199 32.28 -26.92 13.36
CA ILE A 199 32.36 -25.46 13.45
C ILE A 199 31.64 -24.95 14.71
N ARG A 200 30.45 -25.48 15.00
CA ARG A 200 29.70 -25.12 16.23
C ARG A 200 30.50 -25.47 17.49
N ALA A 201 31.12 -26.65 17.54
CA ALA A 201 31.94 -27.07 18.67
C ALA A 201 33.11 -26.11 18.95
N PHE A 202 33.77 -25.59 17.90
CA PHE A 202 34.82 -24.59 18.04
C PHE A 202 34.31 -23.29 18.69
N PHE A 203 33.16 -22.78 18.22
CA PHE A 203 32.59 -21.54 18.78
C PHE A 203 32.06 -21.73 20.20
N ASP A 204 31.47 -22.89 20.50
CA ASP A 204 31.01 -23.24 21.85
C ASP A 204 32.16 -23.30 22.86
N GLU A 205 33.30 -23.89 22.48
CA GLU A 205 34.53 -23.90 23.29
C GLU A 205 35.04 -22.48 23.57
N LYS A 206 35.08 -21.62 22.53
CA LYS A 206 35.52 -20.22 22.66
C LYS A 206 34.58 -19.37 23.52
N LEU A 207 33.27 -19.59 23.43
CA LEU A 207 32.28 -18.92 24.26
C LEU A 207 32.35 -19.38 25.72
N ALA A 208 32.63 -20.65 25.98
CA ALA A 208 32.82 -21.18 27.32
C ALA A 208 34.12 -20.68 27.97
N ALA A 209 35.20 -20.49 27.19
CA ALA A 209 36.48 -19.97 27.68
C ALA A 209 36.49 -18.45 27.93
N GLY A 210 35.51 -17.72 27.39
CA GLY A 210 35.35 -16.27 27.55
C GLY A 210 34.43 -15.82 28.70
N ARG A 211 33.87 -16.77 29.46
CA ARG A 211 33.15 -16.51 30.73
C ARG A 211 34.07 -16.72 31.92
#